data_AF-A0A7S0LI10-F1
#
_entry.id   AF-A0A7S0LI10-F1
#
_cell.length_a   1.000
_cell.length_b   1.000
_cell.length_c   1.000
_cell.angle_alpha   90.00
_cell.angle_beta   90.00
_cell.angle_gamma   90.00
#
_symmetry.space_group_name_H-M   'P 1'
#
loop_
_entity.id
_entity.type
_entity.pdbx_description
1 polymer ?
#
loop_
_entity_poly.entity_id
_entity_poly.type
_entity_poly.pdbx_seq_one_letter_code
_entity_poly.pdbx_strand_id
1 'polypeptide(L)'
;RRTNQARPGMESKRAKTARGRRILAKREPQLVENPKRILVLRGQKTSAIVNNILTDLFMIAKPHSVHFKRHNAVHPFEDITPLEFLAQKNDASLFAFGTHSKKRPHHLVLGRMFDAHLLDMYELAIQRSESMAHFAASAHGGASAECKPLLLFHGEWDHSPTLAAFKVLLLDFFQLQRASSLSPIGIERVLVFTAASSTDQPTASAAK
;
A
#
# COMPACT_ATOMS: atom_id res chain seq x y z
N ARG A 1 -22.71 -1.69 -36.48
CA ARG A 1 -21.25 -1.39 -36.32
C ARG A 1 -21.13 -0.03 -35.63
N ARG A 2 -21.06 0.01 -34.29
CA ARG A 2 -20.81 1.25 -33.54
C ARG A 2 -19.29 1.39 -33.39
N THR A 3 -18.75 2.39 -34.04
CA THR A 3 -17.35 2.81 -33.92
C THR A 3 -17.10 3.27 -32.49
N ASN A 4 -16.26 2.54 -31.76
CA ASN A 4 -15.66 2.99 -30.50
C ASN A 4 -14.82 4.24 -30.81
N GLN A 5 -15.36 5.43 -30.54
CA GLN A 5 -14.55 6.63 -30.45
C GLN A 5 -13.75 6.55 -29.15
N ALA A 6 -12.44 6.31 -29.29
CA ALA A 6 -11.51 6.35 -28.18
C ALA A 6 -11.43 7.79 -27.63
N ARG A 7 -11.48 7.93 -26.31
CA ARG A 7 -11.30 9.21 -25.60
C ARG A 7 -9.87 9.72 -25.83
N PRO A 8 -9.63 11.04 -25.91
CA PRO A 8 -8.30 11.60 -26.11
C PRO A 8 -7.53 11.58 -24.79
N GLY A 9 -6.99 10.40 -24.44
CA GLY A 9 -5.95 10.22 -23.42
C GLY A 9 -4.73 9.62 -24.11
N MET A 10 -3.54 10.18 -23.84
CA MET A 10 -2.25 9.85 -24.47
C MET A 10 -2.17 8.45 -25.10
N GLU A 11 -2.00 8.42 -26.42
CA GLU A 11 -1.77 7.20 -27.20
C GLU A 11 -0.80 6.25 -26.49
N SER A 12 -1.30 5.05 -26.17
CA SER A 12 -0.48 3.89 -25.79
C SER A 12 0.65 3.75 -26.81
N LYS A 13 1.87 4.18 -26.43
CA LYS A 13 3.06 4.09 -27.31
C LYS A 13 3.21 2.64 -27.73
N ARG A 14 2.89 2.36 -28.99
CA ARG A 14 2.90 1.00 -29.56
C ARG A 14 4.26 0.36 -29.32
N ALA A 15 4.30 -0.68 -28.50
CA ALA A 15 5.55 -1.32 -28.14
C ALA A 15 6.24 -1.94 -29.37
N LYS A 16 7.51 -1.57 -29.56
CA LYS A 16 8.33 -2.05 -30.69
C LYS A 16 8.59 -3.57 -30.59
N THR A 17 8.81 -4.09 -29.38
CA THR A 17 9.12 -5.50 -29.14
C THR A 17 7.90 -6.34 -28.77
N ALA A 18 7.92 -7.63 -29.11
CA ALA A 18 6.84 -8.57 -28.72
C ALA A 18 6.68 -8.67 -27.19
N ARG A 19 7.79 -8.65 -26.44
CA ARG A 19 7.78 -8.59 -24.98
C ARG A 19 7.07 -7.34 -24.47
N GLY A 20 7.37 -6.17 -25.04
CA GLY A 20 6.71 -4.91 -24.67
C GLY A 20 5.21 -4.95 -24.97
N ARG A 21 4.79 -5.50 -26.11
CA ARG A 21 3.37 -5.67 -26.44
C ARG A 21 2.64 -6.55 -25.43
N ARG A 22 3.24 -7.67 -25.00
CA ARG A 22 2.67 -8.54 -23.96
C ARG A 22 2.54 -7.83 -22.61
N ILE A 23 3.49 -6.97 -22.25
CA ILE A 23 3.42 -6.19 -21.01
C ILE A 23 2.30 -5.16 -21.09
N LEU A 24 2.19 -4.40 -22.19
CA LEU A 24 1.13 -3.41 -22.36
C LEU A 24 -0.26 -4.07 -22.35
N ALA A 25 -0.43 -5.19 -23.05
CA ALA A 25 -1.68 -5.95 -23.05
C ALA A 25 -2.10 -6.43 -21.65
N LYS A 26 -1.13 -6.77 -20.77
CA LYS A 26 -1.44 -7.13 -19.38
C LYS A 26 -1.91 -5.95 -18.52
N ARG A 27 -1.48 -4.72 -18.89
CA ARG A 27 -1.83 -3.48 -18.20
C ARG A 27 -3.13 -2.85 -18.70
N GLU A 28 -3.62 -3.28 -19.86
CA GLU A 28 -4.91 -2.83 -20.38
C GLU A 28 -6.05 -3.27 -19.44
N PRO A 29 -7.15 -2.49 -19.35
CA PRO A 29 -8.31 -2.85 -18.53
C PRO A 29 -8.84 -4.24 -18.88
N GLN A 30 -9.16 -5.03 -17.85
CA GLN A 30 -9.63 -6.41 -17.99
C GLN A 30 -10.96 -6.60 -17.24
N LEU A 31 -11.79 -7.53 -17.72
CA LEU A 31 -13.04 -7.88 -17.03
C LEU A 31 -12.76 -8.49 -15.65
N VAL A 32 -11.74 -9.34 -15.57
CA VAL A 32 -11.22 -9.89 -14.32
C VAL A 32 -9.90 -9.20 -14.03
N GLU A 33 -9.88 -8.37 -12.99
CA GLU A 33 -8.70 -7.58 -12.64
C GLU A 33 -7.54 -8.45 -12.11
N ASN A 34 -6.32 -8.01 -12.39
CA ASN A 34 -5.10 -8.57 -11.79
C ASN A 34 -5.01 -8.19 -10.30
N PRO A 35 -4.19 -8.92 -9.51
CA PRO A 35 -3.86 -8.50 -8.15
C PRO A 35 -3.27 -7.08 -8.12
N LYS A 36 -3.73 -6.28 -7.17
CA LYS A 36 -3.31 -4.89 -7.02
C LYS A 36 -1.86 -4.82 -6.58
N ARG A 37 -1.09 -4.00 -7.29
CA ARG A 37 0.35 -3.86 -7.04
C ARG A 37 0.64 -2.61 -6.22
N ILE A 38 1.50 -2.76 -5.22
CA ILE A 38 1.84 -1.72 -4.25
C ILE A 38 3.19 -1.10 -4.58
N LEU A 39 3.22 0.22 -4.77
CA LEU A 39 4.43 1.00 -4.89
C LEU A 39 4.83 1.60 -3.54
N VAL A 40 5.97 1.17 -3.01
CA VAL A 40 6.48 1.62 -1.71
C VAL A 40 7.62 2.62 -1.92
N LEU A 41 7.44 3.85 -1.47
CA LEU A 41 8.29 5.00 -1.76
C LEU A 41 8.80 5.69 -0.50
N ARG A 42 10.04 6.20 -0.60
CA ARG A 42 10.62 7.12 0.37
C ARG A 42 10.51 8.54 -0.15
N GLY A 43 9.96 9.44 0.67
CA GLY A 43 10.01 10.88 0.44
C GLY A 43 11.43 11.44 0.59
N GLN A 44 11.57 12.76 0.46
CA GLN A 44 12.86 13.44 0.58
C GLN A 44 13.53 13.19 1.93
N LYS A 45 12.73 13.19 3.00
CA LYS A 45 13.18 12.96 4.38
C LYS A 45 12.36 11.83 4.98
N THR A 46 13.04 10.86 5.57
CA THR A 46 12.42 9.69 6.24
C THR A 46 13.24 9.34 7.47
N SER A 47 12.59 8.89 8.54
CA SER A 47 13.28 8.34 9.70
C SER A 47 13.58 6.85 9.55
N ALA A 48 14.42 6.29 10.43
CA ALA A 48 14.63 4.85 10.53
C ALA A 48 13.31 4.09 10.77
N ILE A 49 12.47 4.59 11.70
CA ILE A 49 11.13 4.06 11.98
C ILE A 49 10.29 3.90 10.69
N VAL A 50 10.17 4.98 9.91
CA VAL A 50 9.39 4.96 8.66
C VAL A 50 10.01 4.00 7.65
N ASN A 51 11.33 3.96 7.53
CA ASN A 51 12.03 3.07 6.60
C ASN A 51 11.83 1.58 6.96
N ASN A 52 11.77 1.26 8.25
CA ASN A 52 11.49 -0.10 8.71
C ASN A 52 10.05 -0.50 8.37
N ILE A 53 9.07 0.37 8.63
CA ILE A 53 7.66 0.13 8.28
C ILE A 53 7.49 -0.05 6.76
N LEU A 54 8.12 0.81 5.95
CA LEU A 54 8.07 0.65 4.49
C LEU A 54 8.67 -0.69 4.04
N THR A 55 9.72 -1.15 4.71
CA THR A 55 10.34 -2.45 4.43
C THR A 55 9.39 -3.59 4.80
N ASP A 56 8.75 -3.51 5.96
CA ASP A 56 7.80 -4.52 6.45
C ASP A 56 6.56 -4.59 5.54
N LEU A 57 5.99 -3.44 5.15
CA LEU A 57 4.89 -3.36 4.17
C LEU A 57 5.28 -3.96 2.82
N PHE A 58 6.50 -3.68 2.34
CA PHE A 58 7.02 -4.29 1.13
C PHE A 58 7.10 -5.82 1.26
N MET A 59 7.62 -6.35 2.37
CA MET A 59 7.74 -7.80 2.61
C MET A 59 6.38 -8.49 2.74
N ILE A 60 5.43 -7.88 3.45
CA ILE A 60 4.07 -8.42 3.62
C ILE A 60 3.35 -8.52 2.26
N ALA A 61 3.58 -7.54 1.38
CA ALA A 61 2.88 -7.45 0.09
C ALA A 61 3.59 -8.17 -1.07
N LYS A 62 4.65 -8.95 -0.82
CA LYS A 62 5.30 -9.76 -1.87
C LYS A 62 4.33 -10.83 -2.40
N PRO A 63 4.39 -11.18 -3.69
CA PRO A 63 5.23 -10.61 -4.74
C PRO A 63 4.67 -9.33 -5.39
N HIS A 64 3.50 -8.85 -4.96
CA HIS A 64 2.76 -7.74 -5.56
C HIS A 64 3.22 -6.36 -5.09
N SER A 65 4.50 -6.19 -4.78
CA SER A 65 5.05 -4.93 -4.28
C SER A 65 6.38 -4.57 -4.93
N VAL A 66 6.68 -3.27 -5.06
CA VAL A 66 8.00 -2.76 -5.45
C VAL A 66 8.42 -1.66 -4.50
N HIS A 67 9.66 -1.74 -4.04
CA HIS A 67 10.21 -0.78 -3.09
C HIS A 67 11.30 0.09 -3.72
N PHE A 68 11.04 1.40 -3.76
CA PHE A 68 12.00 2.41 -4.18
C PHE A 68 12.79 2.87 -2.96
N LYS A 69 14.01 2.34 -2.82
CA LYS A 69 14.93 2.67 -1.72
C LYS A 69 15.55 4.07 -1.82
N ARG A 70 15.56 4.67 -3.01
CA ARG A 70 16.04 6.04 -3.23
C ARG A 70 14.97 7.05 -2.79
N HIS A 71 15.42 8.20 -2.31
CA HIS A 71 14.53 9.32 -1.95
C HIS A 71 13.91 9.95 -3.19
N ASN A 72 12.63 10.33 -3.09
CA ASN A 72 11.87 10.96 -4.16
C ASN A 72 11.33 12.29 -3.66
N ALA A 73 11.51 13.35 -4.46
CA ALA A 73 11.00 14.68 -4.20
C ALA A 73 9.50 14.77 -4.56
N VAL A 74 8.67 14.09 -3.77
CA VAL A 74 7.22 14.04 -3.96
C VAL A 74 6.52 14.58 -2.73
N HIS A 75 5.49 15.40 -2.95
CA HIS A 75 4.68 16.02 -1.90
C HIS A 75 3.21 15.69 -2.18
N PRO A 76 2.70 14.50 -1.76
CA PRO A 76 1.42 13.97 -2.25
C PRO A 76 0.21 14.92 -2.09
N PHE A 77 0.19 15.75 -1.04
CA PHE A 77 -0.88 16.71 -0.76
C PHE A 77 -0.69 18.07 -1.43
N GLU A 78 0.45 18.33 -2.06
CA GLU A 78 0.74 19.58 -2.78
C GLU A 78 0.73 19.34 -4.30
N ASP A 79 1.45 18.32 -4.76
CA ASP A 79 1.49 17.87 -6.15
C ASP A 79 1.58 16.34 -6.23
N ILE A 80 0.51 15.74 -6.78
CA ILE A 80 0.37 14.29 -6.93
C ILE A 80 0.97 13.77 -8.25
N THR A 81 1.22 14.64 -9.22
CA THR A 81 1.65 14.28 -10.59
C THR A 81 2.88 13.36 -10.62
N PRO A 82 3.93 13.61 -9.82
CA PRO A 82 5.10 12.71 -9.79
C PRO A 82 4.73 11.31 -9.28
N LEU A 83 3.80 11.22 -8.32
CA LEU A 83 3.37 9.95 -7.76
C LEU A 83 2.54 9.15 -8.75
N GLU A 84 1.61 9.80 -9.46
CA GLU A 84 0.83 9.19 -10.55
C GLU A 84 1.74 8.66 -11.65
N PHE A 85 2.72 9.46 -12.09
CA PHE A 85 3.71 9.02 -13.08
C PHE A 85 4.48 7.77 -12.63
N LEU A 86 4.94 7.76 -11.38
CA LEU A 86 5.66 6.62 -10.81
C LEU A 86 4.75 5.40 -10.68
N ALA A 87 3.51 5.57 -10.24
CA ALA A 87 2.52 4.51 -10.13
C ALA A 87 2.21 3.90 -11.50
N GLN A 88 1.93 4.72 -12.51
CA GLN A 88 1.66 4.29 -13.89
C GLN A 88 2.84 3.53 -14.50
N LYS A 89 4.07 4.05 -14.34
CA LYS A 89 5.28 3.40 -14.85
C LYS A 89 5.45 2.00 -14.25
N ASN A 90 5.15 1.89 -12.96
CA ASN A 90 5.27 0.67 -12.19
C ASN A 90 4.04 -0.23 -12.24
N ASP A 91 2.95 0.14 -12.93
CA ASP A 91 1.69 -0.60 -12.93
C ASP A 91 1.18 -0.86 -11.51
N ALA A 92 1.15 0.20 -10.70
CA ALA A 92 0.76 0.14 -9.30
C ALA A 92 -0.53 0.91 -9.06
N SER A 93 -1.56 0.20 -8.59
CA SER A 93 -2.85 0.77 -8.22
C SER A 93 -2.89 1.20 -6.75
N LEU A 94 -1.86 0.86 -5.97
CA LEU A 94 -1.74 1.18 -4.55
C LEU A 94 -0.36 1.78 -4.29
N PHE A 95 -0.25 2.66 -3.30
CA PHE A 95 1.05 3.17 -2.87
C PHE A 95 1.15 3.33 -1.36
N ALA A 96 2.38 3.22 -0.87
CA ALA A 96 2.79 3.61 0.47
C ALA A 96 3.94 4.60 0.36
N PHE A 97 3.80 5.77 0.98
CA PHE A 97 4.78 6.84 0.92
C PHE A 97 5.17 7.29 2.32
N GLY A 98 6.45 7.13 2.67
CA GLY A 98 6.96 7.54 3.98
C GLY A 98 7.58 8.94 3.93
N THR A 99 7.31 9.74 4.95
CA THR A 99 7.92 11.06 5.15
C THR A 99 8.21 11.34 6.63
N HIS A 100 9.13 12.27 6.89
CA HIS A 100 9.44 12.72 8.24
C HIS A 100 9.86 14.19 8.23
N SER A 101 9.23 14.98 9.10
CA SER A 101 9.60 16.37 9.36
C SER A 101 9.36 16.73 10.83
N LYS A 102 9.86 17.89 11.27
CA LYS A 102 9.58 18.39 12.64
C LYS A 102 8.08 18.63 12.89
N LYS A 103 7.35 19.11 11.88
CA LYS A 103 5.90 19.38 11.97
C LYS A 103 5.05 18.11 11.86
N ARG A 104 5.55 17.10 11.13
CA ARG A 104 4.88 15.83 10.83
C ARG A 104 5.89 14.68 11.04
N PRO A 105 6.17 14.30 12.29
CA PRO A 105 7.19 13.30 12.59
C PRO A 105 6.66 11.88 12.31
N HIS A 106 7.39 11.13 11.49
CA HIS A 106 7.09 9.71 11.22
C HIS A 106 5.72 9.49 10.57
N HIS A 107 5.51 10.11 9.40
CA HIS A 107 4.25 10.01 8.68
C HIS A 107 4.34 8.97 7.57
N LEU A 108 3.24 8.22 7.42
CA LEU A 108 3.01 7.28 6.34
C LEU A 108 1.75 7.70 5.60
N VAL A 109 1.83 7.80 4.28
CA VAL A 109 0.66 8.03 3.43
C VAL A 109 0.36 6.74 2.69
N LEU A 110 -0.87 6.24 2.83
CA LEU A 110 -1.38 5.12 2.04
C LEU A 110 -2.43 5.64 1.07
N GLY A 111 -2.44 5.16 -0.17
CA GLY A 111 -3.43 5.61 -1.14
C GLY A 111 -3.64 4.66 -2.30
N ARG A 112 -4.70 4.95 -3.05
CA ARG A 112 -5.18 4.16 -4.18
C ARG A 112 -5.22 5.01 -5.44
N MET A 113 -4.91 4.38 -6.56
CA MET A 113 -5.04 4.96 -7.88
C MET A 113 -6.18 4.28 -8.63
N PHE A 114 -6.92 5.05 -9.42
CA PHE A 114 -7.89 4.57 -10.39
C PHE A 114 -7.56 5.16 -11.76
N ASP A 115 -7.39 4.31 -12.76
CA ASP A 115 -6.93 4.71 -14.11
C ASP A 115 -5.67 5.60 -14.08
N ALA A 116 -4.69 5.18 -13.27
CA ALA A 116 -3.43 5.88 -13.01
C ALA A 116 -3.54 7.29 -12.37
N HIS A 117 -4.74 7.70 -11.94
CA HIS A 117 -4.98 8.93 -11.20
C HIS A 117 -5.32 8.66 -9.74
N LEU A 118 -5.06 9.62 -8.85
CA LEU A 118 -5.38 9.47 -7.43
C LEU A 118 -6.89 9.30 -7.20
N LEU A 119 -7.26 8.23 -6.51
CA LEU A 119 -8.63 8.00 -6.04
C LEU A 119 -8.80 8.58 -4.63
N ASP A 120 -8.00 8.10 -3.69
CA ASP A 120 -7.98 8.55 -2.30
C ASP A 120 -6.63 8.26 -1.64
N MET A 121 -6.35 9.00 -0.57
CA MET A 121 -5.16 8.79 0.26
C MET A 121 -5.39 9.24 1.70
N TYR A 122 -4.69 8.58 2.62
CA TYR A 122 -4.79 8.79 4.05
C TYR A 122 -3.40 8.97 4.64
N GLU A 123 -3.25 10.00 5.46
CA GLU A 123 -2.02 10.28 6.19
C GLU A 123 -2.12 9.72 7.62
N LEU A 124 -1.10 8.96 8.02
CA LEU A 124 -1.03 8.26 9.29
C LEU A 124 0.22 8.74 10.03
N ALA A 125 0.02 9.31 11.22
CA ALA A 125 1.10 9.64 12.13
C ALA A 125 1.46 8.40 12.95
N ILE A 126 2.70 7.93 12.83
CA ILE A 126 3.19 6.75 13.55
C ILE A 126 3.63 7.19 14.95
N GLN A 127 2.94 6.72 15.97
CA GLN A 127 3.30 6.98 17.37
C GLN A 127 4.33 5.98 17.90
N ARG A 128 4.17 4.69 17.56
CA ARG A 128 5.06 3.60 17.98
C ARG A 128 5.13 2.55 16.88
N SER A 129 6.30 1.92 16.75
CA SER A 129 6.49 0.83 15.79
C SER A 129 7.58 -0.12 16.26
N GLU A 130 7.35 -1.42 16.08
CA GLU A 130 8.37 -2.45 16.19
C GLU A 130 8.47 -3.16 14.84
N SER A 131 9.68 -3.35 14.34
CA SER A 131 9.88 -3.99 13.02
C SER A 131 9.71 -5.50 13.11
N MET A 132 9.23 -6.12 12.03
CA MET A 132 9.19 -7.58 11.89
C MET A 132 10.55 -8.23 12.18
N ALA A 133 11.66 -7.56 11.83
CA ALA A 133 13.01 -8.06 12.08
C ALA A 133 13.33 -8.21 13.57
N HIS A 134 12.74 -7.39 14.45
CA HIS A 134 12.93 -7.49 15.90
C HIS A 134 12.36 -8.80 16.46
N PHE A 135 11.31 -9.32 15.84
CA PHE A 135 10.65 -10.57 16.24
C PHE A 135 11.19 -11.81 15.51
N ALA A 136 12.22 -11.66 14.66
CA ALA A 136 12.72 -12.77 13.84
C ALA A 136 13.26 -13.94 14.67
N ALA A 137 13.87 -13.67 15.82
CA ALA A 137 14.40 -14.70 16.71
C ALA A 137 13.29 -15.55 17.35
N SER A 138 12.12 -14.97 17.63
CA SER A 138 10.99 -15.69 18.23
C SER A 138 10.07 -16.35 17.20
N ALA A 139 10.19 -16.01 15.90
CA ALA A 139 9.23 -16.41 14.87
C ALA A 139 9.36 -17.85 14.33
N HIS A 140 10.33 -18.66 14.81
CA HIS A 140 10.46 -20.11 14.56
C HIS A 140 10.15 -20.54 13.09
N GLY A 141 10.72 -19.86 12.10
CA GLY A 141 10.52 -20.14 10.68
C GLY A 141 9.80 -19.03 9.89
N GLY A 142 9.13 -18.09 10.58
CA GLY A 142 8.45 -16.95 9.96
C GLY A 142 7.26 -17.35 9.07
N ALA A 143 6.56 -16.36 8.53
CA ALA A 143 5.50 -16.58 7.55
C ALA A 143 6.07 -16.44 6.12
N SER A 144 5.66 -17.33 5.22
CA SER A 144 5.99 -17.32 3.81
C SER A 144 5.71 -15.94 3.19
N ALA A 145 6.58 -15.53 2.28
CA ALA A 145 6.45 -14.25 1.59
C ALA A 145 5.17 -14.17 0.75
N GLU A 146 4.65 -15.32 0.30
CA GLU A 146 3.47 -15.42 -0.55
C GLU A 146 2.20 -15.79 0.24
N CYS A 147 2.29 -15.91 1.56
CA CYS A 147 1.15 -16.21 2.41
C CYS A 147 0.12 -15.06 2.35
N LYS A 148 -1.12 -15.40 2.00
CA LYS A 148 -2.24 -14.47 2.07
C LYS A 148 -2.60 -14.19 3.54
N PRO A 149 -2.55 -12.94 4.02
CA PRO A 149 -2.90 -12.64 5.40
C PRO A 149 -4.41 -12.75 5.62
N LEU A 150 -4.81 -13.25 6.79
CA LEU A 150 -6.15 -13.00 7.32
C LEU A 150 -6.21 -11.59 7.90
N LEU A 151 -7.32 -10.89 7.69
CA LEU A 151 -7.53 -9.54 8.19
C LEU A 151 -8.57 -9.58 9.30
N LEU A 152 -8.20 -9.14 10.49
CA LEU A 152 -9.10 -9.05 11.65
C LEU A 152 -9.29 -7.57 12.01
N PHE A 153 -10.52 -7.07 11.92
CA PHE A 153 -10.87 -5.73 12.33
C PHE A 153 -11.64 -5.79 13.66
N HIS A 154 -11.08 -5.20 14.70
CA HIS A 154 -11.64 -5.14 16.05
C HIS A 154 -11.97 -3.69 16.43
N GLY A 155 -13.06 -3.48 17.19
CA GLY A 155 -13.52 -2.15 17.61
C GLY A 155 -14.48 -1.47 16.62
N GLU A 156 -14.84 -0.22 16.91
CA GLU A 156 -15.88 0.52 16.17
C GLU A 156 -15.35 1.18 14.88
N TRP A 157 -14.99 0.36 13.88
CA TRP A 157 -14.51 0.88 12.59
C TRP A 157 -15.55 1.69 11.82
N ASP A 158 -16.83 1.43 12.07
CA ASP A 158 -17.95 2.05 11.37
C ASP A 158 -18.47 3.31 12.12
N HIS A 159 -17.79 3.73 13.19
CA HIS A 159 -18.15 4.91 14.00
C HIS A 159 -18.08 6.23 13.22
N SER A 160 -17.12 6.34 12.28
CA SER A 160 -16.98 7.54 11.45
C SER A 160 -16.81 7.18 9.97
N PRO A 161 -17.32 8.00 9.04
CA PRO A 161 -17.13 7.78 7.61
C PRO A 161 -15.65 7.65 7.20
N THR A 162 -14.78 8.44 7.84
CA THR A 162 -13.33 8.39 7.59
C THR A 162 -12.73 7.04 7.96
N LEU A 163 -13.11 6.50 9.14
CA LEU A 163 -12.60 5.22 9.62
C LEU A 163 -13.17 4.04 8.81
N ALA A 164 -14.45 4.11 8.43
CA ALA A 164 -15.09 3.14 7.57
C ALA A 164 -14.43 3.11 6.18
N ALA A 165 -14.17 4.28 5.59
CA ALA A 165 -13.48 4.37 4.30
C ALA A 165 -12.01 3.91 4.40
N PHE A 166 -11.32 4.21 5.51
CA PHE A 166 -9.96 3.73 5.75
C PHE A 166 -9.91 2.21 5.92
N LYS A 167 -10.90 1.58 6.59
CA LYS A 167 -11.05 0.11 6.63
C LYS A 167 -11.15 -0.49 5.23
N VAL A 168 -11.90 0.14 4.33
CA VAL A 168 -11.99 -0.29 2.92
C VAL A 168 -10.64 -0.18 2.20
N LEU A 169 -9.87 0.88 2.45
CA LEU A 169 -8.51 0.99 1.93
C LEU A 169 -7.62 -0.13 2.46
N LEU A 170 -7.64 -0.42 3.76
CA LEU A 170 -6.83 -1.48 4.38
C LEU A 170 -7.18 -2.87 3.83
N LEU A 171 -8.47 -3.14 3.63
CA LEU A 171 -8.93 -4.36 2.96
C LEU A 171 -8.30 -4.49 1.58
N ASP A 172 -8.35 -3.43 0.78
CA ASP A 172 -7.78 -3.42 -0.57
C ASP A 172 -6.26 -3.57 -0.56
N PHE A 173 -5.59 -2.93 0.40
CA PHE A 173 -4.14 -2.92 0.54
C PHE A 173 -3.57 -4.30 0.92
N PHE A 174 -4.28 -5.04 1.78
CA PHE A 174 -3.78 -6.31 2.32
C PHE A 174 -4.52 -7.56 1.80
N GLN A 175 -5.54 -7.41 0.95
CA GLN A 175 -6.20 -8.54 0.28
C GLN A 175 -5.26 -9.28 -0.69
N LEU A 176 -4.29 -8.57 -1.28
CA LEU A 176 -3.30 -9.07 -2.25
C LEU A 176 -3.98 -9.77 -3.44
N GLN A 177 -4.04 -11.11 -3.44
CA GLN A 177 -4.65 -11.92 -4.48
C GLN A 177 -6.03 -12.47 -4.04
N ARG A 178 -7.01 -12.40 -4.95
CA ARG A 178 -8.30 -13.10 -4.77
C ARG A 178 -8.08 -14.61 -4.87
N ALA A 179 -8.63 -15.34 -3.90
CA ALA A 179 -8.58 -16.80 -3.84
C ALA A 179 -9.99 -17.30 -3.53
N SER A 180 -10.45 -18.32 -4.25
CA SER A 180 -11.75 -18.97 -4.04
C SER A 180 -11.75 -19.96 -2.87
N SER A 181 -10.57 -20.49 -2.54
CA SER A 181 -10.36 -21.44 -1.46
C SER A 181 -8.95 -21.25 -0.87
N LEU A 182 -8.80 -21.56 0.42
CA LEU A 182 -7.52 -21.48 1.12
C LEU A 182 -7.25 -22.79 1.86
N SER A 183 -6.01 -23.29 1.78
CA SER A 183 -5.58 -24.43 2.59
C SER A 183 -5.35 -23.97 4.03
N PRO A 184 -5.82 -24.69 5.06
CA PRO A 184 -5.55 -24.36 6.45
C PRO A 184 -4.05 -24.23 6.78
N ILE A 185 -3.22 -25.05 6.14
CA ILE A 185 -1.75 -25.02 6.31
C ILE A 185 -1.16 -23.72 5.76
N GLY A 186 -1.81 -23.08 4.78
CA GLY A 186 -1.37 -21.80 4.20
C GLY A 186 -1.78 -20.56 5.01
N ILE A 187 -2.39 -20.74 6.19
CA ILE A 187 -2.73 -19.64 7.09
C ILE A 187 -1.58 -19.45 8.08
N GLU A 188 -0.62 -18.61 7.69
CA GLU A 188 0.59 -18.36 8.50
C GLU A 188 0.63 -16.92 9.07
N ARG A 189 -0.26 -16.04 8.60
CA ARG A 189 -0.25 -14.61 8.97
C ARG A 189 -1.66 -14.08 9.21
N VAL A 190 -1.81 -13.34 10.31
CA VAL A 190 -3.00 -12.54 10.61
C VAL A 190 -2.57 -11.10 10.83
N LEU A 191 -3.23 -10.16 10.17
CA LEU A 191 -3.11 -8.72 10.40
C LEU A 191 -4.30 -8.27 11.23
N VAL A 192 -4.03 -7.74 12.42
CA VAL A 192 -5.06 -7.28 13.35
C VAL A 192 -5.08 -5.76 13.35
N PHE A 193 -6.25 -5.19 13.09
CA PHE A 193 -6.50 -3.75 13.09
C PHE A 193 -7.51 -3.45 14.18
N THR A 194 -7.08 -2.73 15.22
CA THR A 194 -7.95 -2.33 16.32
C THR A 194 -8.26 -0.83 16.23
N ALA A 195 -9.53 -0.48 16.12
CA ALA A 195 -10.00 0.88 16.29
C ALA A 195 -10.10 1.19 17.78
N ALA A 196 -9.15 1.99 18.29
CA ALA A 196 -9.17 2.45 19.67
C ALA A 196 -10.21 3.56 19.85
N SER A 197 -10.98 3.50 20.95
CA SER A 197 -11.81 4.63 21.38
C SER A 197 -10.91 5.71 21.99
N SER A 198 -11.38 6.97 22.06
CA SER A 198 -10.61 8.08 22.65
C SER A 198 -10.18 7.83 24.11
N THR A 199 -10.76 6.84 24.77
CA THR A 199 -10.47 6.45 26.15
C THR A 199 -9.22 5.55 26.27
N ASP A 200 -8.79 4.90 25.19
CA ASP A 200 -7.65 3.95 25.17
C ASP A 200 -6.31 4.60 24.80
N GLN A 201 -6.25 5.92 24.68
CA GLN A 201 -4.97 6.61 24.52
C GLN A 201 -4.13 6.37 25.79
N PRO A 202 -2.97 5.67 25.71
CA PRO A 202 -2.09 5.61 26.85
C PRO A 202 -1.66 7.04 27.13
N THR A 203 -2.02 7.55 28.31
CA THR A 203 -1.55 8.86 28.79
C THR A 203 -0.05 8.91 28.56
N ALA A 204 0.42 9.95 27.88
CA ALA A 204 1.84 10.24 27.71
C ALA A 204 2.46 10.54 29.09
N SER A 205 2.65 9.50 29.90
CA SER A 205 3.33 9.56 31.18
C SER A 205 4.82 9.40 30.92
N ALA A 206 5.49 10.55 30.91
CA ALA A 206 6.87 10.78 31.33
C ALA A 206 7.81 9.56 31.31
N ALA A 207 8.52 9.37 30.20
CA ALA A 207 9.86 8.81 30.25
C ALA A 207 10.84 9.98 30.45
N LYS A 208 11.31 10.13 31.69
CA LYS A 208 12.58 10.82 31.99
C LYS A 208 13.74 9.92 31.58
#